data_AF-A0A2P2LGV7-F1
#
_entry.id   AF-A0A2P2LGV7-F1
#
_cell.length_a   1.000
_cell.length_b   1.000
_cell.length_c   1.000
_cell.angle_alpha   90.00
_cell.angle_beta   90.00
_cell.angle_gamma   90.00
#
_symmetry.space_group_name_H-M   'P 1'
#
loop_
_entity.id
_entity.type
_entity.pdbx_description
1 polymer ?
#
loop_
_entity_poly.entity_id
_entity_poly.type
_entity_poly.pdbx_seq_one_letter_code
_entity_poly.pdbx_strand_id
1 'polypeptide(L)'
;MCSSTSFAERLVAFACVEGIFFSGSFCAIFWLKKRGMMPGLTFSNELISRDEGLHCDFACLLYSLLQRQLNWQKVHHIIHEAVEIETEFVCEALPCALIGMNATLMSQYIKFVADRLLVYPYLYVII
;
A
#
# COMPACT_ATOMS: atom_id res chain seq x y z
N MET A 1 -29.82 4.83 6.27
CA MET A 1 -28.88 3.70 6.40
C MET A 1 -27.48 4.28 6.45
N CYS A 2 -26.95 4.52 7.65
CA CYS A 2 -25.58 5.01 7.84
C CYS A 2 -24.75 3.80 8.25
N SER A 3 -23.89 3.29 7.37
CA SER A 3 -22.94 2.24 7.76
C SER A 3 -21.93 2.87 8.72
N SER A 4 -22.18 2.76 10.03
CA SER A 4 -21.35 3.39 11.05
C SER A 4 -20.07 2.60 11.29
N THR A 5 -19.20 2.50 10.27
CA THR A 5 -17.82 2.03 10.48
C THR A 5 -17.12 2.96 11.47
N SER A 6 -16.19 2.44 12.27
CA SER A 6 -15.50 3.27 13.25
C SER A 6 -14.49 4.22 12.57
N PHE A 7 -14.10 5.31 13.25
CA PHE A 7 -13.02 6.17 12.73
C PHE A 7 -11.70 5.41 12.59
N ALA A 8 -11.37 4.54 13.55
CA ALA A 8 -10.17 3.70 13.52
C ALA A 8 -10.13 2.79 12.29
N GLU A 9 -11.28 2.19 11.94
CA GLU A 9 -11.43 1.35 10.75
C GLU A 9 -11.23 2.12 9.45
N ARG A 10 -11.83 3.30 9.34
CA ARG A 10 -11.60 4.17 8.18
C ARG A 10 -10.15 4.63 8.09
N LEU A 11 -9.48 4.84 9.22
CA LEU A 11 -8.10 5.29 9.24
C LEU A 11 -7.12 4.19 8.81
N VAL A 12 -7.35 2.93 9.20
CA VAL A 12 -6.60 1.78 8.70
C VAL A 12 -6.86 1.57 7.21
N ALA A 13 -8.11 1.65 6.78
CA ALA A 13 -8.45 1.56 5.36
C ALA A 13 -7.79 2.69 4.56
N PHE A 14 -7.77 3.92 5.09
CA PHE A 14 -7.07 5.05 4.49
C PHE A 14 -5.56 4.80 4.38
N ALA A 15 -4.92 4.27 5.43
CA ALA A 15 -3.51 3.89 5.36
C ALA A 15 -3.23 2.82 4.29
N CYS A 16 -4.17 1.91 4.04
CA CYS A 16 -4.08 0.94 2.94
C CYS A 16 -4.22 1.62 1.56
N VAL A 17 -5.08 2.63 1.43
CA VAL A 17 -5.24 3.40 0.20
C VAL A 17 -3.96 4.15 -0.17
N GLU A 18 -3.35 4.82 0.80
CA GLU A 18 -2.12 5.60 0.55
C GLU A 18 -0.87 4.71 0.47
N GLY A 19 -0.84 3.59 1.21
CA GLY A 19 0.35 2.78 1.42
C GLY A 19 0.43 1.48 0.63
N ILE A 20 -0.69 0.82 0.33
CA ILE A 20 -0.75 -0.49 -0.33
C ILE A 20 -1.33 -0.37 -1.73
N PHE A 21 -2.51 0.25 -1.89
CA PHE A 21 -3.04 0.52 -3.22
C PHE A 21 -2.08 1.41 -4.00
N PHE A 22 -1.96 1.14 -5.29
CA PHE A 22 -0.99 1.76 -6.20
C PHE A 22 0.50 1.50 -5.90
N SER A 23 0.86 0.80 -4.82
CA SER A 23 2.26 0.46 -4.56
C SER A 23 2.87 -0.37 -5.70
N GLY A 24 2.11 -1.28 -6.30
CA GLY A 24 2.53 -2.04 -7.48
C GLY A 24 2.74 -1.15 -8.70
N SER A 25 1.89 -0.13 -8.88
CA SER A 25 2.02 0.86 -9.95
C SER A 25 3.27 1.75 -9.80
N PHE A 26 3.55 2.25 -8.59
CA PHE A 26 4.77 3.01 -8.32
C PHE A 26 6.02 2.18 -8.61
N CYS A 27 6.03 0.92 -8.18
CA CYS A 27 7.12 -0.02 -8.45
C CYS A 27 7.29 -0.29 -9.96
N ALA A 28 6.19 -0.46 -10.69
CA ALA A 28 6.19 -0.63 -12.13
C ALA A 28 6.76 0.60 -12.89
N ILE A 29 6.50 1.81 -12.42
CA ILE A 29 7.07 3.02 -13.02
C ILE A 29 8.56 3.18 -12.64
N PHE A 30 8.94 2.83 -11.40
CA PHE A 30 10.37 2.76 -11.02
C PHE A 30 11.14 1.73 -11.85
N TRP A 31 10.49 0.65 -12.28
CA TRP A 31 11.08 -0.30 -13.22
C TRP A 31 11.42 0.35 -14.57
N LEU A 32 10.57 1.23 -15.09
CA LEU A 32 10.87 2.02 -16.29
C LEU A 32 12.04 2.99 -16.05
N LYS A 33 12.13 3.59 -14.86
CA LYS A 33 13.28 4.43 -14.46
C LYS A 33 14.58 3.64 -14.52
N LYS A 34 14.61 2.40 -14.01
CA LYS A 34 15.79 1.51 -14.07
C LYS A 34 16.26 1.26 -15.50
N ARG A 35 15.34 1.30 -16.47
CA ARG A 35 15.61 1.14 -17.91
C ARG A 35 15.92 2.46 -18.63
N GLY A 36 15.96 3.59 -17.92
CA GLY A 36 16.24 4.91 -18.48
C GLY A 36 15.12 5.47 -19.37
N MET A 37 13.87 5.05 -19.13
CA MET A 37 12.73 5.43 -19.96
C MET A 37 11.82 6.46 -19.26
N MET A 38 11.14 7.29 -20.05
CA MET A 38 10.08 8.20 -19.61
C MET A 38 10.47 9.14 -18.45
N PRO A 39 11.55 9.96 -18.59
CA PRO A 39 12.14 10.70 -17.47
C PRO A 39 11.17 11.64 -16.75
N GLY A 40 10.25 12.28 -17.48
CA GLY A 40 9.21 13.13 -16.89
C GLY A 40 8.21 12.33 -16.04
N LEU A 41 7.78 11.15 -16.52
CA LEU A 41 6.89 10.27 -15.77
C LEU A 41 7.58 9.73 -14.51
N THR A 42 8.81 9.24 -14.63
CA THR A 42 9.53 8.64 -13.50
C THR A 42 9.89 9.68 -12.44
N PHE A 43 10.21 10.91 -12.86
CA PHE A 43 10.45 12.01 -11.92
C PHE A 43 9.17 12.38 -11.17
N SER A 44 8.04 12.54 -11.86
CA SER A 44 6.75 12.80 -11.19
C SER A 44 6.35 11.65 -10.26
N ASN A 45 6.61 10.41 -10.65
CA ASN A 45 6.36 9.22 -9.83
C ASN A 45 7.16 9.23 -8.52
N GLU A 46 8.41 9.70 -8.52
CA GLU A 46 9.20 9.87 -7.30
C GLU A 46 8.58 10.88 -6.35
N LEU A 47 8.12 12.01 -6.88
CA LEU A 47 7.50 13.05 -6.06
C LEU A 47 6.18 12.55 -5.47
N ILE A 48 5.33 11.93 -6.29
CA ILE A 48 4.02 11.43 -5.85
C ILE A 48 4.20 10.29 -4.85
N SER A 49 5.01 9.27 -5.15
CA SER A 49 5.22 8.14 -4.22
C SER A 49 5.85 8.55 -2.90
N ARG A 50 6.67 9.62 -2.87
CA ARG A 50 7.13 10.23 -1.62
C ARG A 50 5.97 10.85 -0.83
N ASP A 51 5.10 11.58 -1.51
CA ASP A 51 3.97 12.28 -0.87
C ASP A 51 2.94 11.27 -0.33
N GLU A 52 2.64 10.19 -1.07
CA GLU A 52 1.78 9.10 -0.58
C GLU A 52 2.39 8.38 0.63
N GLY A 53 3.72 8.22 0.65
CA GLY A 53 4.44 7.74 1.83
C GLY A 53 4.20 8.62 3.06
N LEU A 54 4.24 9.95 2.89
CA LEU A 54 3.97 10.91 3.97
C LEU A 54 2.52 10.84 4.45
N HIS A 55 1.55 10.66 3.54
CA HIS A 55 0.14 10.50 3.90
C HIS A 55 -0.10 9.20 4.68
N CYS A 56 0.52 8.10 4.26
CA CYS A 56 0.46 6.82 4.95
C CYS A 56 1.08 6.91 6.36
N ASP A 57 2.24 7.55 6.48
CA ASP A 57 2.90 7.80 7.78
C ASP A 57 2.02 8.64 8.70
N PHE A 58 1.35 9.66 8.16
CA PHE A 58 0.42 10.50 8.91
C PHE A 58 -0.80 9.71 9.40
N ALA A 59 -1.35 8.82 8.57
CA ALA A 59 -2.45 7.94 8.97
C ALA A 59 -2.03 7.01 10.13
N CYS A 60 -0.83 6.43 10.06
CA CYS A 60 -0.26 5.60 11.11
C CYS A 60 -0.04 6.39 12.41
N LEU A 61 0.46 7.63 12.30
CA LEU A 61 0.64 8.52 13.44
C LEU A 61 -0.71 8.84 14.09
N LEU A 62 -1.73 9.24 13.32
CA LEU A 62 -3.06 9.49 13.87
C LEU A 62 -3.66 8.25 14.54
N TYR A 63 -3.44 7.06 13.96
CA TYR A 63 -3.94 5.80 14.53
C TYR A 63 -3.27 5.49 15.88
N SER A 64 -1.98 5.80 16.02
CA SER A 64 -1.23 5.66 17.28
C SER A 64 -1.80 6.51 18.42
N LEU A 65 -2.40 7.66 18.09
CA LEU A 65 -2.96 8.60 19.04
C LEU A 65 -4.40 8.25 19.45
N LEU A 66 -5.00 7.22 18.84
CA LEU A 66 -6.34 6.77 19.20
C LEU A 66 -6.34 6.05 20.54
N GLN A 67 -7.23 6.48 21.44
CA GLN A 67 -7.47 5.79 22.71
C GLN A 67 -8.12 4.41 22.53
N ARG A 68 -8.85 4.21 21.44
CA ARG A 68 -9.54 2.96 21.10
C ARG A 68 -9.14 2.53 19.69
N GLN A 69 -8.12 1.69 19.63
CA GLN A 69 -7.66 1.06 18.39
C GLN A 69 -8.53 -0.15 18.03
N LEU A 70 -8.45 -0.57 16.77
CA LEU A 70 -9.13 -1.79 16.32
C LEU A 70 -8.47 -3.03 16.90
N ASN A 71 -9.27 -4.10 16.97
CA ASN A 71 -8.71 -5.42 17.21
C ASN A 71 -7.78 -5.83 16.06
N TRP A 72 -6.66 -6.47 16.39
CA TRP A 72 -5.60 -6.81 15.44
C TRP A 72 -6.10 -7.68 14.28
N GLN A 73 -7.03 -8.62 14.52
CA GLN A 73 -7.61 -9.45 13.47
C GLN A 73 -8.34 -8.59 12.43
N LYS A 74 -8.98 -7.50 12.87
CA LYS A 74 -9.70 -6.60 11.97
C LYS A 74 -8.73 -5.76 11.14
N VAL A 75 -7.63 -5.29 11.75
CA VAL A 75 -6.55 -4.59 11.03
C VAL A 75 -5.94 -5.51 9.96
N HIS A 76 -5.58 -6.73 10.37
CA HIS A 76 -5.00 -7.73 9.48
C HIS A 76 -5.93 -8.08 8.32
N HIS A 77 -7.23 -8.24 8.59
CA HIS A 77 -8.21 -8.53 7.55
C HIS A 77 -8.30 -7.41 6.50
N ILE A 78 -8.38 -6.14 6.92
CA ILE A 78 -8.43 -4.99 6.00
C ILE A 78 -7.17 -4.92 5.14
N ILE A 79 -5.99 -5.12 5.74
CA ILE A 79 -4.71 -5.09 5.02
C ILE A 79 -4.58 -6.26 4.06
N HIS A 80 -5.02 -7.46 4.46
CA HIS A 80 -5.00 -8.64 3.61
C HIS A 80 -5.87 -8.46 2.36
N GLU A 81 -7.10 -7.95 2.52
CA GLU A 81 -7.98 -7.66 1.38
C GLU A 81 -7.34 -6.63 0.43
N ALA A 82 -6.71 -5.58 0.96
CA ALA A 82 -6.01 -4.60 0.14
C ALA A 82 -4.84 -5.21 -0.65
N VAL A 83 -4.07 -6.11 -0.03
CA VAL A 83 -2.98 -6.84 -0.69
C VAL A 83 -3.49 -7.74 -1.80
N GLU A 84 -4.58 -8.48 -1.57
CA GLU A 84 -5.18 -9.36 -2.58
C GLU A 84 -5.64 -8.56 -3.80
N ILE A 85 -6.37 -7.46 -3.57
CA ILE A 85 -6.89 -6.61 -4.64
C ILE A 85 -5.75 -5.97 -5.45
N GLU A 86 -4.74 -5.38 -4.79
CA GLU A 86 -3.60 -4.78 -5.51
C GLU A 86 -2.81 -5.84 -6.29
N THR A 87 -2.65 -7.04 -5.71
CA THR A 87 -1.94 -8.15 -6.36
C THR A 87 -2.70 -8.62 -7.60
N GLU A 88 -4.01 -8.84 -7.50
CA GLU A 88 -4.86 -9.19 -8.64
C GLU A 88 -4.78 -8.11 -9.74
N PHE A 89 -4.86 -6.83 -9.35
CA PHE A 89 -4.78 -5.72 -10.30
C PHE A 89 -3.47 -5.74 -11.10
N VAL A 90 -2.32 -5.79 -10.42
CA VAL A 90 -1.01 -5.62 -11.09
C VAL A 90 -0.46 -6.92 -11.69
N CYS A 91 -0.95 -8.08 -11.25
CA CYS A 91 -0.48 -9.37 -11.75
C CYS A 91 -1.42 -9.97 -12.82
N GLU A 92 -2.72 -9.69 -12.74
CA GLU A 92 -3.73 -10.32 -13.59
C GLU A 92 -4.48 -9.33 -14.48
N ALA A 93 -5.05 -8.26 -13.91
CA ALA A 93 -5.87 -7.31 -14.68
C ALA A 93 -5.02 -6.44 -15.63
N LEU A 94 -3.92 -5.89 -15.12
CA LEU A 94 -2.90 -5.19 -15.90
C LEU A 94 -1.52 -5.81 -15.59
N PRO A 95 -1.21 -6.99 -16.18
CA PRO A 95 -0.05 -7.76 -15.79
C PRO A 95 1.25 -6.98 -15.93
N CYS A 96 2.03 -6.86 -14.85
CA CYS A 96 3.34 -6.22 -14.84
C CYS A 96 4.34 -6.90 -15.82
N ALA A 97 4.06 -8.13 -16.22
CA ALA A 97 4.78 -8.84 -17.28
C ALA A 97 4.79 -8.08 -18.62
N LEU A 98 3.78 -7.25 -18.90
CA LEU A 98 3.70 -6.42 -20.12
C LEU A 98 4.88 -5.45 -20.26
N ILE A 99 5.48 -5.02 -19.13
CA ILE A 99 6.66 -4.15 -19.11
C ILE A 99 7.95 -4.90 -18.72
N GLY A 100 7.90 -6.24 -18.69
CA GLY A 100 9.04 -7.12 -18.41
C GLY A 100 9.33 -7.35 -16.93
N MET A 101 8.36 -7.14 -16.03
CA MET A 101 8.49 -7.50 -14.61
C MET A 101 7.97 -8.92 -14.33
N ASN A 102 8.42 -9.53 -13.23
CA ASN A 102 7.98 -10.84 -12.80
C ASN A 102 6.81 -10.72 -11.80
N ALA A 103 5.67 -11.35 -12.08
CA ALA A 103 4.48 -11.29 -11.24
C ALA A 103 4.73 -11.82 -9.82
N THR A 104 5.47 -12.92 -9.65
CA THR A 104 5.80 -13.47 -8.33
C THR A 104 6.58 -12.47 -7.47
N LEU A 105 7.57 -11.78 -8.07
CA LEU A 105 8.33 -10.74 -7.36
C LEU A 105 7.47 -9.51 -7.08
N MET A 106 6.53 -9.16 -7.97
CA MET A 106 5.58 -8.07 -7.72
C MET A 106 4.65 -8.39 -6.55
N SER A 107 4.08 -9.60 -6.51
CA SER A 107 3.27 -10.06 -5.37
C SER A 107 4.07 -10.06 -4.07
N GLN A 108 5.34 -10.49 -4.12
CA GLN A 108 6.22 -10.43 -2.94
C GLN A 108 6.49 -8.98 -2.50
N TYR A 109 6.67 -8.06 -3.45
CA TYR A 109 6.84 -6.65 -3.15
C TYR A 109 5.61 -6.04 -2.47
N ILE A 110 4.39 -6.33 -2.95
CA ILE A 110 3.15 -5.85 -2.33
C ILE A 110 3.03 -6.38 -0.90
N LYS A 111 3.31 -7.67 -0.67
CA LYS A 111 3.32 -8.26 0.67
C LYS A 111 4.34 -7.57 1.58
N PHE A 112 5.54 -7.32 1.09
CA PHE A 112 6.56 -6.56 1.83
C PHE A 112 6.09 -5.16 2.22
N VAL A 113 5.39 -4.45 1.32
CA VAL A 113 4.84 -3.12 1.61
C VAL A 113 3.79 -3.19 2.70
N ALA A 114 2.92 -4.20 2.68
CA ALA A 114 1.92 -4.44 3.72
C ALA A 114 2.54 -4.84 5.07
N ASP A 115 3.54 -5.72 5.07
CA ASP A 115 4.30 -6.08 6.29
C ASP A 115 4.93 -4.84 6.92
N ARG A 116 5.53 -3.97 6.09
CA ARG A 116 6.11 -2.71 6.57
C ARG A 116 5.05 -1.79 7.20
N LEU A 117 3.83 -1.76 6.66
CA LEU A 117 2.73 -0.98 7.24
C LEU A 117 2.33 -1.54 8.62
N LEU A 118 2.33 -2.86 8.79
CA LEU A 118 2.03 -3.51 10.06
C LEU A 118 3.15 -3.37 11.11
N VAL A 119 4.40 -3.23 10.67
CA VAL A 119 5.59 -3.08 11.54
C VAL A 119 5.83 -1.62 11.97
N TYR A 120 5.08 -0.65 11.42
CA TYR A 120 5.14 0.73 11.91
C TYR A 120 4.97 0.73 13.44
N PRO A 121 5.75 1.51 14.21
CA PRO A 121 5.90 1.40 15.68
C PRO A 121 4.62 1.47 16.53
N TYR A 122 3.45 1.58 15.90
CA TYR A 122 2.13 1.72 16.51
C TYR A 122 1.06 0.75 15.98
N LEU A 123 1.42 -0.19 15.09
CA LEU A 123 0.51 -1.18 14.49
C LEU A 123 0.91 -2.65 14.73
N TYR A 124 2.02 -2.92 15.44
CA TYR A 124 2.66 -4.24 15.64
C TYR A 124 1.75 -5.48 15.48
N VAL A 125 1.79 -6.07 14.28
CA VAL A 125 1.35 -7.44 13.98
C VAL A 125 2.29 -7.98 12.90
N ILE A 126 2.94 -9.12 13.12
CA ILE A 126 3.71 -9.81 12.07
C ILE A 126 2.77 -10.83 11.41
N ILE A 127 2.78 -10.90 10.07
CA ILE A 127 2.09 -11.94 9.29
C ILE A 127 2.93 -13.22 9.24
#